data_AF-A0A2E4KVG7-F1
#
_entry.id   AF-A0A2E4KVG7-F1
#
_cell.length_a   1.000
_cell.length_b   1.000
_cell.length_c   1.000
_cell.angle_alpha   90.00
_cell.angle_beta   90.00
_cell.angle_gamma   90.00
#
_symmetry.space_group_name_H-M   'P 1'
#
loop_
_entity.id
_entity.type
_entity.pdbx_description
1 polymer ?
#
loop_
_entity_poly.entity_id
_entity_poly.type
_entity_poly.pdbx_seq_one_letter_code
_entity_poly.pdbx_strand_id
1 'polypeptide(L)'
;MDRAKVAPRRAKMEYTTIQQIYRWAIRFGLADRNPASDLWTPPQRPRDRYITHEELQTFCHLNPEWGAPMALLGYALGQRLGDILALTYNDKQLVFKTQKTRKRAAIDMTPYLRSLIEQINPGIEAGELTVKNANGQEYDRHAFGHRWRRCMDRFVKAGGERFTFHDLKEKFVTDSQTLGLDPVKQALHDSPKTTQIYLRNRETTKVESLRLESSNVIIGAFAEG
;
A
#
# COMPACT_ATOMS: atom_id res chain seq x y z
N MET A 1 34.24 -7.42 -3.26
CA MET A 1 33.04 -8.21 -2.88
C MET A 1 32.05 -8.18 -4.02
N ASP A 2 31.53 -9.34 -4.42
CA ASP A 2 30.50 -9.45 -5.45
C ASP A 2 29.17 -8.83 -4.97
N ARG A 3 28.73 -7.73 -5.60
CA ARG A 3 27.50 -7.02 -5.22
C ARG A 3 26.26 -7.88 -5.40
N ALA A 4 26.28 -8.86 -6.30
CA ALA A 4 25.16 -9.79 -6.46
C ALA A 4 24.95 -10.67 -5.22
N LYS A 5 26.01 -10.93 -4.43
CA LYS A 5 25.93 -11.69 -3.18
C LYS A 5 25.51 -10.83 -1.99
N VAL A 6 25.97 -9.58 -1.93
CA VAL A 6 25.73 -8.69 -0.78
C VAL A 6 24.39 -7.93 -0.91
N ALA A 7 24.01 -7.53 -2.12
CA ALA A 7 22.82 -6.72 -2.38
C ALA A 7 22.17 -7.09 -3.74
N PRO A 8 21.59 -8.30 -3.86
CA PRO A 8 21.08 -8.84 -5.12
C PRO A 8 20.05 -7.94 -5.80
N ARG A 9 19.16 -7.29 -5.02
CA ARG A 9 18.18 -6.33 -5.56
C ARG A 9 18.85 -5.11 -6.20
N ARG A 10 19.88 -4.54 -5.57
CA ARG A 10 20.61 -3.39 -6.14
C ARG A 10 21.40 -3.81 -7.37
N ALA A 11 22.08 -4.95 -7.33
CA ALA A 11 22.77 -5.50 -8.49
C ALA A 11 21.83 -5.67 -9.70
N LYS A 12 20.62 -6.20 -9.48
CA LYS A 12 19.62 -6.33 -10.54
C LYS A 12 19.13 -4.97 -11.07
N MET A 13 18.92 -3.97 -10.21
CA MET A 13 18.52 -2.63 -10.64
C MET A 13 19.61 -1.96 -11.48
N GLU A 14 20.87 -2.04 -11.05
CA GLU A 14 22.04 -1.54 -11.79
C GLU A 14 22.13 -2.21 -13.16
N TYR A 15 22.01 -3.54 -13.22
CA TYR A 15 21.97 -4.29 -14.47
C TYR A 15 20.85 -3.81 -15.40
N THR A 16 19.61 -3.70 -14.91
CA THR A 16 18.47 -3.29 -15.74
C THR A 16 18.67 -1.88 -16.30
N THR A 17 19.23 -0.97 -15.51
CA THR A 17 19.56 0.39 -15.95
C THR A 17 20.60 0.36 -17.07
N ILE A 18 21.70 -0.37 -16.90
CA ILE A 18 22.75 -0.50 -17.92
C ILE A 18 22.16 -1.12 -19.20
N GLN A 19 21.35 -2.17 -19.06
CA GLN A 19 20.69 -2.81 -20.19
C GLN A 19 19.81 -1.83 -20.97
N GLN A 20 19.08 -0.95 -20.26
CA GLN A 20 18.23 0.06 -20.88
C GLN A 20 19.05 1.16 -21.57
N ILE A 21 20.15 1.62 -20.97
CA ILE A 21 21.05 2.61 -21.58
C ILE A 21 21.60 2.08 -22.90
N TYR A 22 22.13 0.87 -22.93
CA TYR A 22 22.68 0.29 -24.16
C TYR A 22 21.61 -0.01 -25.21
N ARG A 23 20.38 -0.37 -24.82
CA ARG A 23 19.25 -0.45 -25.76
C ARG A 23 18.98 0.87 -26.46
N TRP A 24 19.04 1.98 -25.72
CA TRP A 24 18.90 3.32 -26.31
C TRP A 24 20.11 3.70 -27.17
N ALA A 25 21.32 3.41 -26.71
CA ALA A 25 22.55 3.68 -27.48
C ALA A 25 22.55 2.94 -28.81
N ILE A 26 22.19 1.65 -28.84
CA ILE A 26 22.04 0.88 -30.08
C ILE A 26 20.98 1.47 -30.99
N ARG A 27 19.80 1.82 -30.43
CA ARG A 27 18.71 2.43 -31.21
C ARG A 27 19.14 3.72 -31.92
N PHE A 28 20.04 4.49 -31.32
CA PHE A 28 20.56 5.73 -31.91
C PHE A 28 21.89 5.55 -32.66
N GLY A 29 22.38 4.31 -32.83
CA GLY A 29 23.65 4.03 -33.51
C GLY A 29 24.90 4.48 -32.74
N LEU A 30 24.78 4.72 -31.43
CA LEU A 30 25.89 5.10 -30.54
C LEU A 30 26.66 3.89 -29.99
N ALA A 31 26.14 2.68 -30.16
CA ALA A 31 26.78 1.43 -29.79
C ALA A 31 26.28 0.29 -30.68
N ASP A 32 27.16 -0.66 -31.01
CA ASP A 32 26.78 -1.80 -31.86
C ASP A 32 26.21 -2.98 -31.06
N ARG A 33 26.57 -3.09 -29.78
CA ARG A 33 26.16 -4.19 -28.91
C ARG A 33 25.96 -3.76 -27.46
N ASN A 34 25.17 -4.54 -26.74
CA ASN A 34 24.94 -4.35 -25.31
C ASN A 34 25.89 -5.28 -24.54
N PRO A 35 26.93 -4.77 -23.87
CA PRO A 35 27.89 -5.61 -23.15
C PRO A 35 27.28 -6.25 -21.89
N ALA A 36 26.12 -5.78 -21.45
CA ALA A 36 25.39 -6.35 -20.33
C ALA A 36 24.39 -7.43 -20.75
N SER A 37 24.34 -7.86 -22.02
CA SER A 37 23.38 -8.90 -22.46
C SER A 37 23.61 -10.25 -21.77
N ASP A 38 24.88 -10.58 -21.52
CA ASP A 38 25.28 -11.92 -21.10
C ASP A 38 25.60 -12.00 -19.61
N LEU A 39 25.44 -10.89 -18.87
CA LEU A 39 25.69 -10.89 -17.44
C LEU A 39 24.57 -11.64 -16.72
N TRP A 40 24.98 -12.64 -15.92
CA TRP A 40 24.08 -13.31 -15.01
C TRP A 40 23.49 -12.32 -14.01
N THR A 41 22.21 -12.49 -13.69
CA THR A 41 21.55 -11.68 -12.67
C THR A 41 20.83 -12.54 -11.65
N PRO A 42 20.91 -12.18 -10.35
CA PRO A 42 20.20 -12.91 -9.33
C PRO A 42 18.68 -12.79 -9.56
N PRO A 43 17.92 -13.91 -9.52
CA PRO A 43 16.48 -13.85 -9.61
C PRO A 43 15.90 -13.08 -8.43
N GLN A 44 14.91 -12.22 -8.68
CA GLN A 44 14.15 -11.59 -7.61
C GLN A 44 13.01 -12.52 -7.22
N ARG A 45 13.07 -13.07 -6.00
CA ARG A 45 11.90 -13.72 -5.42
C ARG A 45 10.98 -12.63 -4.87
N PRO A 46 9.73 -12.53 -5.32
CA PRO A 46 8.74 -11.70 -4.66
C PRO A 46 8.65 -12.13 -3.20
N ARG A 47 8.46 -11.17 -2.30
CA ARG A 47 8.23 -11.48 -0.89
C ARG A 47 6.79 -12.00 -0.79
N ASP A 48 6.65 -13.28 -0.45
CA ASP A 48 5.37 -13.98 -0.36
C ASP A 48 5.00 -14.19 1.12
N ARG A 49 4.77 -13.09 1.83
CA ARG A 49 4.43 -13.13 3.25
C ARG A 49 3.03 -12.59 3.48
N TYR A 50 2.17 -13.46 4.00
CA TYR A 50 0.88 -13.08 4.55
C TYR A 50 1.03 -12.65 6.02
N ILE A 51 0.35 -11.57 6.41
CA ILE A 51 0.26 -11.13 7.81
C ILE A 51 -0.99 -11.77 8.41
N THR A 52 -0.81 -12.58 9.44
CA THR A 52 -1.92 -13.19 10.15
C THR A 52 -2.71 -12.17 10.98
N HIS A 53 -3.96 -12.49 11.31
CA HIS A 53 -4.77 -11.66 12.20
C HIS A 53 -4.12 -11.48 13.57
N GLU A 54 -3.53 -12.55 14.11
CA GLU A 54 -2.83 -12.54 15.40
C GLU A 54 -1.59 -11.64 15.38
N GLU A 55 -0.78 -11.69 14.31
CA GLU A 55 0.36 -10.78 14.16
C GLU A 55 -0.09 -9.31 14.07
N LEU A 56 -1.16 -9.03 13.32
CA LEU A 56 -1.69 -7.68 13.21
C LEU A 56 -2.27 -7.18 14.54
N GLN A 57 -3.02 -8.03 15.26
CA GLN A 57 -3.55 -7.71 16.59
C GLN A 57 -2.42 -7.46 17.60
N THR A 58 -1.39 -8.31 17.60
CA THR A 58 -0.21 -8.14 18.45
C THR A 58 0.53 -6.85 18.12
N PHE A 59 0.69 -6.54 16.83
CA PHE A 59 1.27 -5.26 16.40
C PHE A 59 0.45 -4.06 16.92
N CYS A 60 -0.88 -4.13 16.82
CA CYS A 60 -1.79 -3.09 17.31
C CYS A 60 -1.69 -2.94 18.83
N HIS A 61 -1.69 -4.04 19.59
CA HIS A 61 -1.58 -4.03 21.04
C HIS A 61 -0.27 -3.38 21.53
N LEU A 62 0.83 -3.61 20.82
CA LEU A 62 2.14 -3.02 21.15
C LEU A 62 2.30 -1.56 20.69
N ASN A 63 1.41 -1.07 19.82
CA ASN A 63 1.47 0.26 19.23
C ASN A 63 0.13 1.00 19.29
N PRO A 64 -0.50 1.11 20.47
CA PRO A 64 -1.91 1.54 20.59
C PRO A 64 -2.17 2.96 20.11
N GLU A 65 -1.18 3.85 20.22
CA GLU A 65 -1.34 5.28 19.88
C GLU A 65 -1.55 5.49 18.38
N TRP A 66 -0.48 5.47 17.59
CA TRP A 66 -0.54 5.79 16.16
C TRP A 66 -0.38 4.56 15.28
N GLY A 67 0.42 3.58 15.70
CA GLY A 67 0.72 2.42 14.87
C GLY A 67 -0.52 1.56 14.62
N ALA A 68 -1.30 1.31 15.67
CA ALA A 68 -2.52 0.52 15.62
C ALA A 68 -3.57 1.14 14.68
N PRO A 69 -4.04 2.38 14.89
CA PRO A 69 -5.07 2.93 14.02
C PRO A 69 -4.55 3.13 12.59
N MET A 70 -3.27 3.46 12.40
CA MET A 70 -2.68 3.58 11.06
C MET A 70 -2.60 2.24 10.32
N ALA A 71 -2.24 1.15 11.01
CA ALA A 71 -2.20 -0.19 10.41
C ALA A 71 -3.60 -0.70 10.08
N LEU A 72 -4.55 -0.49 11.00
CA LEU A 72 -5.95 -0.85 10.80
C LEU A 72 -6.59 -0.03 9.67
N LEU A 73 -6.27 1.26 9.55
CA LEU A 73 -6.72 2.09 8.44
C LEU A 73 -6.15 1.61 7.11
N GLY A 74 -4.84 1.29 7.08
CA GLY A 74 -4.18 0.73 5.89
C GLY A 74 -4.79 -0.59 5.44
N TYR A 75 -5.06 -1.48 6.40
CA TYR A 75 -5.72 -2.75 6.17
C TYR A 75 -7.17 -2.56 5.71
N ALA A 76 -7.96 -1.70 6.37
CA ALA A 76 -9.36 -1.46 6.05
C ALA A 76 -9.56 -0.89 4.64
N LEU A 77 -8.67 0.01 4.21
CA LEU A 77 -8.79 0.67 2.90
C LEU A 77 -8.18 -0.15 1.76
N GLY A 78 -7.16 -0.96 2.03
CA GLY A 78 -6.48 -1.77 1.00
C GLY A 78 -5.75 -0.97 -0.08
N GLN A 79 -5.47 0.32 0.18
CA GLN A 79 -4.88 1.24 -0.81
C GLN A 79 -3.36 1.40 -0.63
N ARG A 80 -2.70 2.02 -1.63
CA ARG A 80 -1.26 2.30 -1.52
C ARG A 80 -1.04 3.39 -0.47
N LEU A 81 0.07 3.28 0.27
CA LEU A 81 0.45 4.28 1.28
C LEU A 81 0.37 5.72 0.76
N GLY A 82 0.91 5.99 -0.44
CA GLY A 82 0.87 7.34 -1.02
C GLY A 82 -0.54 7.84 -1.33
N ASP A 83 -1.46 6.93 -1.70
CA ASP A 83 -2.86 7.29 -1.93
C ASP A 83 -3.56 7.56 -0.58
N ILE A 84 -3.25 6.79 0.47
CA ILE A 84 -3.80 6.97 1.82
C ILE A 84 -3.32 8.29 2.46
N LEU A 85 -2.03 8.61 2.35
CA LEU A 85 -1.49 9.84 2.91
C LEU A 85 -2.01 11.11 2.23
N ALA A 86 -2.52 10.98 0.99
CA ALA A 86 -3.12 12.08 0.23
C ALA A 86 -4.65 12.15 0.40
N LEU A 87 -5.26 11.32 1.24
CA LEU A 87 -6.71 11.33 1.45
C LEU A 87 -7.13 12.54 2.27
N THR A 88 -8.09 13.28 1.73
CA THR A 88 -8.84 14.32 2.41
C THR A 88 -10.08 13.72 3.09
N TYR A 89 -10.33 14.14 4.31
CA TYR A 89 -11.45 13.71 5.12
C TYR A 89 -12.77 14.32 4.63
N ASN A 90 -13.80 13.49 4.66
CA ASN A 90 -15.17 13.86 4.33
C ASN A 90 -16.12 12.92 5.07
N ASP A 91 -17.18 13.48 5.65
CA ASP A 91 -18.11 12.72 6.48
C ASP A 91 -18.90 11.63 5.76
N LYS A 92 -19.03 11.71 4.43
CA LYS A 92 -19.83 10.77 3.63
C LYS A 92 -18.98 9.69 2.98
N GLN A 93 -17.85 10.06 2.37
CA GLN A 93 -17.04 9.13 1.60
C GLN A 93 -15.59 9.60 1.46
N LEU A 94 -14.66 8.65 1.50
CA LEU A 94 -13.26 8.87 1.15
C LEU A 94 -13.09 8.69 -0.36
N VAL A 95 -12.73 9.78 -1.04
CA VAL A 95 -12.52 9.78 -2.49
C VAL A 95 -11.02 9.87 -2.78
N PHE A 96 -10.51 8.96 -3.60
CA PHE A 96 -9.12 8.98 -4.02
C PHE A 96 -8.98 8.78 -5.52
N LYS A 97 -7.94 9.41 -6.06
CA LYS A 97 -7.51 9.26 -7.43
C LYS A 97 -6.13 8.63 -7.43
N THR A 98 -6.09 7.34 -7.74
CA THR A 98 -4.85 6.57 -7.74
C THR A 98 -3.79 7.23 -8.63
N GLN A 99 -2.59 7.49 -8.10
CA GLN A 99 -1.55 8.16 -8.89
C GLN A 99 -1.06 7.28 -10.05
N LYS A 100 -0.91 5.97 -9.81
CA LYS A 100 -0.35 5.01 -10.78
C LYS A 100 -1.33 4.66 -11.90
N THR A 101 -2.59 4.38 -11.55
CA THR A 101 -3.61 3.86 -12.47
C THR A 101 -4.60 4.93 -12.94
N ARG A 102 -4.57 6.15 -12.35
CA ARG A 102 -5.49 7.27 -12.62
C ARG A 102 -6.97 6.97 -12.43
N LYS A 103 -7.33 5.78 -11.94
CA LYS A 103 -8.67 5.37 -11.54
C LYS A 103 -9.14 6.17 -10.33
N ARG A 104 -10.42 6.52 -10.33
CA ARG A 104 -11.10 7.16 -9.20
C ARG A 104 -11.88 6.09 -8.46
N ALA A 105 -11.75 6.08 -7.15
CA ALA A 105 -12.54 5.24 -6.29
C ALA A 105 -13.08 6.04 -5.11
N ALA A 106 -14.19 5.55 -4.59
CA ALA A 106 -14.82 6.08 -3.40
C ALA A 106 -15.13 4.93 -2.44
N ILE A 107 -14.86 5.15 -1.17
CA ILE A 107 -15.20 4.25 -0.07
C ILE A 107 -16.14 5.02 0.85
N ASP A 108 -17.32 4.47 1.11
CA ASP A 108 -18.28 5.10 2.00
C ASP A 108 -17.72 5.19 3.43
N MET A 109 -17.96 6.30 4.12
CA MET A 109 -17.43 6.54 5.45
C MET A 109 -18.18 5.71 6.48
N THR A 110 -17.58 4.62 6.95
CA THR A 110 -18.13 3.78 8.02
C THR A 110 -17.79 4.36 9.40
N PRO A 111 -18.58 4.05 10.46
CA PRO A 111 -18.24 4.42 11.83
C PRO A 111 -16.85 3.91 12.26
N TYR A 112 -16.46 2.73 11.76
CA TYR A 112 -15.13 2.16 12.01
C TYR A 112 -14.02 3.01 11.38
N LEU A 113 -14.13 3.33 10.08
CA LEU A 113 -13.15 4.21 9.41
C LEU A 113 -13.06 5.57 10.09
N ARG A 114 -14.21 6.17 10.45
CA ARG A 114 -14.26 7.43 11.19
C ARG A 114 -13.50 7.33 12.51
N SER A 115 -13.73 6.27 13.28
CA SER A 115 -13.05 6.07 14.57
C SER A 115 -11.53 5.93 14.44
N LEU A 116 -11.04 5.28 13.37
CA LEU A 116 -9.61 5.13 13.11
C LEU A 116 -8.97 6.46 12.70
N ILE A 117 -9.65 7.21 11.83
CA ILE A 117 -9.16 8.53 11.38
C ILE A 117 -9.12 9.49 12.56
N GLU A 118 -10.15 9.53 13.40
CA GLU A 118 -10.19 10.37 14.61
C GLU A 118 -9.07 10.02 15.60
N GLN A 119 -8.71 8.74 15.76
CA GLN A 119 -7.57 8.34 16.58
C GLN A 119 -6.22 8.82 16.00
N ILE A 120 -6.12 8.93 14.67
CA ILE A 120 -4.89 9.38 13.99
C ILE A 120 -4.79 10.91 13.99
N ASN A 121 -5.90 11.59 13.74
CA ASN A 121 -6.02 13.04 13.66
C ASN A 121 -7.26 13.49 14.46
N PRO A 122 -7.13 13.69 15.78
CA PRO A 122 -8.25 14.10 16.63
C PRO A 122 -8.76 15.49 16.25
N GLY A 123 -10.09 15.66 16.25
CA GLY A 123 -10.76 16.91 15.89
C GLY A 123 -10.74 17.20 14.39
N ILE A 124 -10.59 16.17 13.54
CA ILE A 124 -10.48 16.36 12.09
C ILE A 124 -11.75 16.97 11.49
N GLU A 125 -11.57 17.97 10.64
CA GLU A 125 -12.67 18.62 9.91
C GLU A 125 -12.70 18.22 8.43
N ALA A 126 -13.88 18.35 7.81
CA ALA A 126 -14.04 18.05 6.39
C ALA A 126 -13.14 18.96 5.54
N GLY A 127 -12.41 18.38 4.58
CA GLY A 127 -11.44 19.11 3.77
C GLY A 127 -10.01 19.04 4.31
N GLU A 128 -9.79 18.53 5.51
CA GLU A 128 -8.46 18.29 6.05
C GLU A 128 -7.87 16.94 5.64
N LEU A 129 -6.56 16.79 5.74
CA LEU A 129 -5.91 15.50 5.52
C LEU A 129 -6.27 14.50 6.62
N THR A 130 -6.65 13.29 6.21
CA THR A 130 -6.95 12.17 7.13
C THR A 130 -5.77 11.80 8.00
N VAL A 131 -4.54 11.95 7.49
CA VAL A 131 -3.31 11.58 8.18
C VAL A 131 -2.33 12.74 8.13
N LYS A 132 -2.12 13.41 9.28
CA LYS A 132 -1.18 14.52 9.44
C LYS A 132 0.05 14.10 10.25
N ASN A 133 1.18 14.73 9.96
CA ASN A 133 2.38 14.59 10.78
C ASN A 133 2.24 15.38 12.10
N ALA A 134 3.24 15.29 12.99
CA ALA A 134 3.20 15.96 14.30
C ALA A 134 3.08 17.49 14.23
N ASN A 135 3.40 18.10 13.09
CA ASN A 135 3.30 19.54 12.84
C ASN A 135 1.99 19.91 12.12
N GLY A 136 1.04 18.98 11.97
CA GLY A 136 -0.21 19.21 11.25
C GLY A 136 -0.09 19.23 9.72
N GLN A 137 1.08 18.87 9.17
CA GLN A 137 1.36 18.91 7.73
C GLN A 137 1.29 17.52 7.09
N GLU A 138 1.34 17.48 5.76
CA GLU A 138 1.47 16.24 5.00
C GLU A 138 2.66 15.40 5.47
N TYR A 139 2.50 14.07 5.45
CA TYR A 139 3.63 13.17 5.62
C TYR A 139 4.49 13.13 4.36
N ASP A 140 5.76 13.48 4.50
CA ASP A 140 6.75 12.93 3.60
C ASP A 140 6.92 11.42 3.85
N ARG A 141 7.18 10.67 2.76
CA ARG A 141 7.35 9.21 2.80
C ARG A 141 8.49 8.81 3.73
N HIS A 142 9.56 9.60 3.81
CA HIS A 142 10.65 9.30 4.75
C HIS A 142 10.18 9.43 6.19
N ALA A 143 9.53 10.54 6.55
CA ALA A 143 9.01 10.78 7.89
C ALA A 143 8.03 9.68 8.34
N PHE A 144 7.10 9.28 7.45
CA PHE A 144 6.21 8.15 7.71
C PHE A 144 7.00 6.87 7.94
N GLY A 145 7.96 6.56 7.06
CA GLY A 145 8.79 5.37 7.16
C GLY A 145 9.60 5.30 8.46
N HIS A 146 10.09 6.44 8.96
CA HIS A 146 10.74 6.51 10.27
C HIS A 146 9.80 6.18 11.42
N ARG A 147 8.59 6.74 11.42
CA ARG A 147 7.58 6.46 12.45
C ARG A 147 7.13 5.00 12.42
N TRP A 148 6.85 4.47 11.23
CA TRP A 148 6.50 3.06 11.02
C TRP A 148 7.61 2.12 11.49
N ARG A 149 8.88 2.43 11.18
CA ARG A 149 10.02 1.61 11.61
C ARG A 149 10.06 1.46 13.13
N ARG A 150 9.83 2.55 13.89
CA ARG A 150 9.79 2.48 15.35
C ARG A 150 8.70 1.54 15.87
N CYS A 151 7.53 1.54 15.25
CA CYS A 151 6.46 0.60 15.59
C CYS A 151 6.85 -0.84 15.30
N MET A 152 7.47 -1.08 14.14
CA MET A 152 7.98 -2.40 13.78
C MET A 152 9.12 -2.86 14.68
N ASP A 153 9.99 -1.97 15.15
CA ASP A 153 11.09 -2.32 16.04
C ASP A 153 10.55 -2.81 17.39
N ARG A 154 9.47 -2.20 17.90
CA ARG A 154 8.75 -2.69 19.10
C ARG A 154 8.14 -4.07 18.86
N PHE A 155 7.47 -4.26 17.72
CA PHE A 155 6.86 -5.54 17.35
C PHE A 155 7.90 -6.66 17.21
N VAL A 156 9.02 -6.38 16.55
CA VAL A 156 10.12 -7.33 16.38
C VAL A 156 10.79 -7.67 17.70
N LYS A 157 10.98 -6.68 18.59
CA LYS A 157 11.50 -6.92 19.93
C LYS A 157 10.61 -7.86 20.75
N ALA A 158 9.30 -7.87 20.50
CA ALA A 158 8.35 -8.77 21.12
C ALA A 158 8.24 -10.16 20.44
N GLY A 159 9.11 -10.46 19.47
CA GLY A 159 9.14 -11.74 18.76
C GLY A 159 8.36 -11.77 17.45
N GLY A 160 7.72 -10.67 17.05
CA GLY A 160 7.03 -10.55 15.77
C GLY A 160 7.99 -10.49 14.59
N GLU A 161 7.57 -10.95 13.41
CA GLU A 161 8.40 -10.84 12.21
C GLU A 161 8.10 -9.53 11.47
N ARG A 162 9.11 -8.80 10.98
CA ARG A 162 8.90 -7.48 10.34
C ARG A 162 8.07 -7.54 9.04
N PHE A 163 6.93 -6.88 9.00
CA PHE A 163 6.13 -6.58 7.80
C PHE A 163 6.19 -5.12 7.34
N THR A 164 5.79 -4.87 6.10
CA THR A 164 5.72 -3.53 5.50
C THR A 164 4.28 -3.02 5.43
N PHE A 165 4.09 -1.71 5.25
CA PHE A 165 2.75 -1.17 5.00
C PHE A 165 2.12 -1.72 3.72
N HIS A 166 2.92 -2.16 2.74
CA HIS A 166 2.42 -2.80 1.53
C HIS A 166 1.84 -4.19 1.81
N ASP A 167 2.42 -4.92 2.76
CA ASP A 167 1.98 -6.26 3.16
C ASP A 167 0.52 -6.20 3.72
N LEU A 168 0.09 -5.07 4.32
CA LEU A 168 -1.30 -4.85 4.76
C LEU A 168 -2.29 -4.80 3.58
N LYS A 169 -1.86 -4.24 2.44
CA LYS A 169 -2.67 -4.26 1.22
C LYS A 169 -2.82 -5.68 0.69
N GLU A 170 -1.73 -6.45 0.64
CA GLU A 170 -1.78 -7.85 0.18
C GLU A 170 -2.66 -8.71 1.10
N LYS A 171 -2.62 -8.45 2.42
CA LYS A 171 -3.55 -9.03 3.40
C LYS A 171 -5.00 -8.70 3.05
N PHE A 172 -5.32 -7.41 2.84
CA PHE A 172 -6.67 -6.99 2.46
C PHE A 172 -7.17 -7.68 1.18
N VAL A 173 -6.32 -7.80 0.15
CA VAL A 173 -6.69 -8.48 -1.10
C VAL A 173 -7.03 -9.95 -0.87
N THR A 174 -6.18 -10.65 -0.12
CA THR A 174 -6.35 -12.07 0.22
C THR A 174 -7.63 -12.29 1.04
N ASP A 175 -7.86 -11.45 2.05
CA ASP A 175 -9.03 -11.54 2.90
C ASP A 175 -10.31 -11.17 2.14
N SER A 176 -10.27 -10.16 1.26
CA SER A 176 -11.40 -9.79 0.39
C SER A 176 -11.84 -10.97 -0.49
N GLN A 177 -10.89 -11.69 -1.07
CA GLN A 177 -11.18 -12.89 -1.87
C GLN A 177 -11.89 -13.96 -1.03
N THR A 178 -11.45 -14.15 0.22
CA THR A 178 -12.03 -15.12 1.16
C THR A 178 -13.46 -14.76 1.56
N LEU A 179 -13.79 -13.47 1.60
CA LEU A 179 -15.10 -12.93 1.92
C LEU A 179 -16.06 -12.86 0.71
N GLY A 180 -15.63 -13.34 -0.47
CA GLY A 180 -16.43 -13.28 -1.69
C GLY A 180 -16.52 -11.88 -2.32
N LEU A 181 -15.69 -10.93 -1.87
CA LEU A 181 -15.56 -9.61 -2.50
C LEU A 181 -14.62 -9.70 -3.70
N ASP A 182 -14.84 -8.89 -4.74
CA ASP A 182 -13.98 -8.85 -5.94
C ASP A 182 -12.61 -8.22 -5.62
N PRO A 183 -11.51 -9.00 -5.51
CA PRO A 183 -10.21 -8.47 -5.12
C PRO A 183 -9.61 -7.50 -6.14
N VAL A 184 -9.95 -7.64 -7.43
CA VAL A 184 -9.44 -6.78 -8.51
C VAL A 184 -10.06 -5.39 -8.40
N LYS A 185 -11.38 -5.34 -8.15
CA LYS A 185 -12.13 -4.12 -7.88
C LYS A 185 -11.62 -3.44 -6.60
N GLN A 186 -11.41 -4.22 -5.54
CA GLN A 186 -11.01 -3.70 -4.24
C GLN A 186 -9.59 -3.10 -4.24
N ALA A 187 -8.62 -3.77 -4.87
CA ALA A 187 -7.24 -3.27 -4.94
C ALA A 187 -6.93 -2.35 -6.14
N LEU A 188 -7.95 -2.03 -6.94
CA LEU A 188 -7.89 -1.16 -8.12
C LEU A 188 -6.74 -1.55 -9.06
N HIS A 189 -6.59 -2.85 -9.32
CA HIS A 189 -5.58 -3.31 -10.26
C HIS A 189 -5.92 -2.84 -11.68
N ASP A 190 -4.91 -2.40 -12.43
CA ASP A 190 -4.97 -2.51 -13.89
C ASP A 190 -4.56 -3.95 -14.21
N SER A 191 -5.48 -4.72 -14.76
CA SER A 191 -5.10 -5.96 -15.44
C SER A 191 -4.13 -5.58 -16.58
N PRO A 192 -2.90 -6.11 -16.60
CA PRO A 192 -1.94 -5.81 -17.64
C PRO A 192 -2.13 -6.78 -18.81
N LYS A 193 -3.02 -6.43 -19.73
CA LYS A 193 -2.84 -6.67 -21.17
C LYS A 193 -3.86 -5.81 -21.91
N THR A 194 -3.34 -4.96 -22.78
CA THR A 194 -4.08 -4.15 -23.76
C THR A 194 -4.49 -2.75 -23.28
N THR A 195 -3.72 -1.79 -23.76
CA THR A 195 -4.13 -0.42 -24.06
C THR A 195 -5.46 -0.38 -24.83
N GLN A 196 -6.49 0.23 -24.26
CA GLN A 196 -7.53 0.99 -24.99
C GLN A 196 -7.94 2.14 -24.04
N ILE A 197 -7.51 3.40 -24.20
CA ILE A 197 -7.77 4.35 -25.30
C ILE A 197 -9.27 4.33 -25.67
N TYR A 198 -9.95 5.45 -25.32
CA TYR A 198 -11.38 5.79 -25.51
C TYR A 198 -12.42 5.21 -24.55
N LEU A 199 -12.39 5.63 -23.28
CA LEU A 199 -13.60 5.81 -22.46
C LEU A 199 -13.44 7.10 -21.65
N ARG A 200 -14.02 8.20 -22.15
CA ARG A 200 -14.00 9.51 -21.48
C ARG A 200 -15.16 9.63 -20.48
N ASN A 201 -15.68 8.51 -19.98
CA ASN A 201 -16.56 8.46 -18.83
C ASN A 201 -15.79 7.78 -17.69
N ARG A 202 -15.23 8.59 -16.78
CA ARG A 202 -14.46 8.09 -15.63
C ARG A 202 -15.44 7.65 -14.54
N GLU A 203 -16.08 6.51 -14.75
CA GLU A 203 -16.89 5.89 -13.72
C GLU A 203 -16.07 5.74 -12.44
N THR A 204 -16.66 6.14 -11.32
CA THR A 204 -16.00 6.05 -10.01
C THR A 204 -16.29 4.67 -9.46
N THR A 205 -15.23 3.89 -9.22
CA THR A 205 -15.38 2.55 -8.66
C THR A 205 -15.72 2.67 -7.18
N LYS A 206 -16.92 2.22 -6.78
CA LYS A 206 -17.23 2.03 -5.36
C LYS A 206 -16.48 0.81 -4.82
N VAL A 207 -15.73 1.01 -3.75
CA VAL A 207 -14.87 0.03 -3.09
C VAL A 207 -15.36 -0.12 -1.65
N GLU A 208 -15.22 -1.31 -1.08
CA GLU A 208 -15.68 -1.58 0.29
C GLU A 208 -14.50 -1.58 1.25
N SER A 209 -14.74 -1.15 2.48
CA SER A 209 -13.73 -1.23 3.54
C SER A 209 -13.94 -2.47 4.39
N LEU A 210 -12.83 -3.06 4.87
CA LEU A 210 -12.87 -4.15 5.83
C LEU A 210 -12.82 -3.62 7.27
N ARG A 211 -13.47 -4.31 8.20
CA ARG A 211 -13.38 -4.05 9.64
C ARG A 211 -12.76 -5.22 10.38
N LEU A 212 -12.04 -4.94 11.46
CA LEU A 212 -11.44 -5.94 12.32
C LEU A 212 -12.13 -5.87 13.69
N GLU A 213 -12.90 -6.89 14.07
CA GLU A 213 -13.48 -6.98 15.41
C GLU A 213 -12.62 -7.86 16.32
N SER A 214 -12.71 -7.63 17.63
CA SER A 214 -11.93 -8.27 18.71
C SER A 214 -12.12 -9.78 18.84
N SER A 215 -12.80 -10.43 17.91
CA SER A 215 -13.03 -11.87 17.85
C SER A 215 -13.05 -12.34 16.39
N ASN A 216 -11.86 -12.46 15.78
CA ASN A 216 -11.55 -13.23 14.56
C ASN A 216 -12.46 -13.15 13.32
N VAL A 217 -13.44 -12.26 13.24
CA VAL A 217 -14.40 -12.20 12.13
C VAL A 217 -14.30 -10.84 11.45
N ILE A 218 -13.89 -10.86 10.18
CA ILE A 218 -14.09 -9.74 9.25
C ILE A 218 -15.52 -9.85 8.75
N ILE A 219 -16.36 -8.88 9.08
CA ILE A 219 -17.69 -8.77 8.48
C ILE A 219 -17.59 -7.69 7.40
N GLY A 220 -17.75 -8.08 6.12
CA GLY A 220 -17.96 -7.13 5.03
C GLY A 220 -19.13 -6.23 5.38
N ALA A 221 -19.02 -4.92 5.13
CA ALA A 221 -19.98 -3.93 5.60
C ALA A 221 -21.42 -4.29 5.18
N PHE A 222 -22.19 -4.89 6.09
CA PHE A 222 -23.65 -4.88 5.97
C PHE A 222 -24.09 -3.45 6.26
N ALA A 223 -24.68 -2.83 5.24
CA ALA A 223 -25.42 -1.60 5.37
C ALA A 223 -26.60 -1.86 6.32
N GLU A 224 -26.52 -1.34 7.54
CA GLU A 224 -27.70 -1.10 8.35
C GLU A 224 -27.63 0.32 8.93
N GLY A 225 -28.66 1.11 8.60
CA GLY A 225 -28.94 2.44 9.18
C GLY A 225 -28.66 3.60 8.25
#